data_AF-A0A961XZE5-F1
#
_entry.id   AF-A0A961XZE5-F1
#
_cell.length_a   1.000
_cell.length_b   1.000
_cell.length_c   1.000
_cell.angle_alpha   90.00
_cell.angle_beta   90.00
_cell.angle_gamma   90.00
#
_symmetry.space_group_name_H-M   'P 1'
#
loop_
_entity.id
_entity.type
_entity.pdbx_description
1 polymer ?
#
loop_
_entity_poly.entity_id
_entity_poly.type
_entity_poly.pdbx_seq_one_letter_code
_entity_poly.pdbx_strand_id
1 'polypeptide(L)' 'MPFYLVTHSSLIEADTAESAARIAVEKIRSDAKISVSVTSDHTTIDRVIVGHSAESQVTGSDQEL' A
#
# COMPACT_ATOMS: atom_id res chain seq x y z
N MET A 1 16.12 15.58 1.95
CA MET A 1 15.07 14.59 2.28
C MET A 1 14.78 13.79 1.02
N PRO A 2 14.82 12.45 1.04
CA PRO A 2 14.45 11.66 -0.13
C PRO A 2 12.93 11.65 -0.33
N PHE A 3 12.50 11.66 -1.59
CA PHE A 3 11.09 11.54 -1.98
C PHE A 3 10.91 10.26 -2.78
N TYR A 4 9.79 9.57 -2.53
CA TYR A 4 9.46 8.32 -3.20
C TYR A 4 8.05 8.40 -3.75
N LEU A 5 7.87 8.01 -5.01
CA LEU A 5 6.56 7.82 -5.60
C LEU A 5 6.16 6.36 -5.44
N VAL A 6 5.02 6.10 -4.82
CA VAL A 6 4.49 4.75 -4.61
C VAL A 6 3.23 4.58 -5.44
N THR A 7 3.20 3.57 -6.31
CA THR A 7 2.06 3.28 -7.18
C THR A 7 1.62 1.83 -7.02
N HIS A 8 0.34 1.64 -6.70
CA HIS A 8 -0.32 0.34 -6.76
C HIS A 8 -1.07 0.22 -8.09
N SER A 9 -0.93 -0.92 -8.78
CA SER A 9 -1.64 -1.18 -10.03
C SER A 9 -2.32 -2.53 -9.95
N SER A 10 -3.63 -2.53 -10.15
CA SER A 10 -4.46 -3.74 -10.21
C SER A 10 -5.45 -3.62 -11.36
N LEU A 11 -5.72 -4.76 -12.02
CA LEU A 11 -6.77 -4.86 -13.01
C LEU A 11 -8.04 -5.35 -12.30
N ILE A 12 -9.11 -4.56 -12.39
CA ILE A 12 -10.39 -4.81 -11.74
C ILE A 12 -11.49 -4.79 -12.80
N GLU A 13 -12.35 -5.81 -12.78
CA GLU A 13 -13.55 -5.86 -13.60
C GLU A 13 -14.68 -5.12 -12.90
N ALA A 14 -15.29 -4.13 -13.59
CA ALA A 14 -16.43 -3.38 -13.08
C ALA A 14 -17.16 -2.65 -14.21
N ASP A 15 -18.45 -2.37 -13.98
CA ASP A 15 -19.31 -1.68 -14.96
C ASP A 15 -19.02 -0.17 -15.09
N THR A 16 -18.43 0.44 -14.05
CA THR A 16 -18.11 1.88 -14.01
C THR A 16 -16.76 2.15 -13.36
N ALA A 17 -16.17 3.30 -13.66
CA ALA A 17 -14.92 3.74 -13.06
C ALA A 17 -15.02 3.91 -11.53
N GLU A 18 -16.15 4.41 -11.02
CA GLU A 18 -16.39 4.55 -9.58
C GLU A 18 -16.50 3.19 -8.89
N SER A 19 -17.19 2.22 -9.52
CA SER A 19 -17.29 0.86 -8.99
C SER A 19 -15.92 0.18 -8.96
N ALA A 20 -15.13 0.31 -10.04
CA ALA A 20 -13.75 -0.20 -10.09
C ALA A 20 -12.88 0.39 -8.97
N ALA A 21 -12.96 1.71 -8.74
CA ALA A 21 -12.22 2.39 -7.69
C ALA A 21 -12.61 1.89 -6.30
N ARG A 22 -13.92 1.73 -6.03
CA ARG A 22 -14.41 1.23 -4.75
C ARG A 22 -13.96 -0.22 -4.51
N ILE A 23 -14.07 -1.09 -5.50
CA ILE A 23 -13.60 -2.49 -5.42
C ILE A 23 -12.09 -2.52 -5.19
N ALA A 24 -11.31 -1.68 -5.87
CA ALA A 24 -9.87 -1.59 -5.67
C ALA A 24 -9.51 -1.19 -4.23
N VAL A 25 -10.19 -0.18 -3.66
CA VAL A 25 -9.98 0.26 -2.27
C VAL A 25 -10.31 -0.85 -1.27
N GLU A 26 -11.45 -1.51 -1.44
CA GLU A 26 -11.85 -2.61 -0.55
C GLU A 26 -10.87 -3.79 -0.67
N LYS A 27 -10.42 -4.11 -1.88
CA LYS A 27 -9.39 -5.13 -2.09
C LYS A 27 -8.08 -4.79 -1.42
N ILE A 28 -7.60 -3.54 -1.51
CA ILE A 28 -6.39 -3.08 -0.80
C ILE A 28 -6.55 -3.22 0.71
N ARG A 29 -7.75 -2.97 1.25
CA ARG A 29 -8.05 -3.10 2.69
C ARG A 29 -8.13 -4.56 3.14
N SER A 30 -8.67 -5.45 2.31
CA SER A 30 -8.86 -6.86 2.64
C SER A 30 -7.66 -7.74 2.32
N ASP A 31 -6.85 -7.38 1.30
CA ASP A 31 -5.75 -8.22 0.86
C ASP A 31 -4.64 -8.23 1.90
N ALA A 32 -4.27 -9.45 2.30
CA ALA A 32 -3.17 -9.68 3.22
C ALA A 32 -1.81 -9.25 2.63
N LYS A 33 -1.70 -9.06 1.30
CA LYS A 33 -0.49 -8.59 0.61
C LYS A 33 -0.85 -7.76 -0.62
N ILE A 34 -0.25 -6.57 -0.74
CA ILE A 34 -0.35 -5.70 -1.91
C ILE A 34 1.01 -5.53 -2.59
N SER A 35 1.02 -5.54 -3.92
CA SER A 35 2.23 -5.32 -4.73
C SER A 35 2.28 -3.86 -5.16
N VAL A 36 3.29 -3.12 -4.74
CA VAL A 36 3.49 -1.72 -5.10
C VAL A 36 4.80 -1.53 -5.87
N SER A 37 4.79 -0.58 -6.79
CA SER A 37 5.99 -0.06 -7.43
C SER A 37 6.43 1.18 -6.67
N VAL A 38 7.69 1.21 -6.23
CA VAL A 38 8.33 2.33 -5.53
C VAL A 38 9.34 2.94 -6.49
N THR A 39 9.19 4.22 -6.80
CA THR A 39 10.14 4.96 -7.64
C THR A 39 10.88 5.99 -6.81
N SER A 40 12.20 5.88 -6.72
CA SER A 40 13.08 6.97 -6.31
C SER A 40 13.64 7.65 -7.56
N ASP A 41 14.04 8.93 -7.47
CA ASP A 41 14.84 9.64 -8.49
C ASP A 41 14.37 9.58 -9.96
N HIS A 42 13.06 9.35 -10.19
CA HIS A 42 12.42 9.22 -11.51
C HIS A 42 12.94 8.09 -12.42
N THR A 43 13.88 7.27 -11.95
CA THR A 43 14.57 6.31 -12.84
C THR A 43 14.57 4.90 -12.28
N THR A 44 14.62 4.73 -10.96
CA THR A 44 14.69 3.42 -10.31
C THR A 44 13.31 2.97 -9.87
N ILE A 45 12.78 1.88 -10.42
CA ILE A 45 11.47 1.30 -10.04
C ILE A 45 11.70 -0.03 -9.32
N ASP A 46 11.46 -0.05 -8.02
CA ASP A 46 11.48 -1.28 -7.20
C ASP A 46 10.07 -1.82 -7.02
N ARG A 47 9.89 -3.13 -7.21
CA ARG A 47 8.62 -3.80 -6.92
C ARG A 47 8.68 -4.41 -5.52
N VAL A 48 7.82 -3.93 -4.63
CA VAL A 48 7.75 -4.36 -3.23
C VAL A 48 6.41 -5.02 -2.95
N ILE A 49 6.41 -6.16 -2.27
CA ILE A 49 5.21 -6.82 -1.77
C ILE A 49 5.08 -6.47 -0.29
N VAL A 50 4.05 -5.73 0.07
CA VAL A 50 3.79 -5.31 1.45
C VAL A 50 2.64 -6.13 2.01
N GLY A 51 2.87 -6.82 3.12
CA GLY A 51 1.82 -7.52 3.86
C GLY A 51 1.02 -6.58 4.76
N HIS A 52 -0.27 -6.84 4.93
CA HIS A 52 -1.08 -6.23 5.96
C HIS A 52 -0.81 -6.96 7.28
N SER A 53 0.13 -6.45 8.09
CA SER A 53 0.19 -6.85 9.50
C SER A 53 -0.97 -6.14 10.20
N ALA A 54 -1.98 -6.90 10.62
CA ALA A 54 -2.81 -6.43 11.72
C ALA A 54 -1.89 -6.32 12.95
N GLU A 55 -1.71 -5.09 13.47
CA GLU A 55 -0.80 -4.63 14.54
C GLU A 55 0.67 -4.39 14.12
N SER A 56 1.32 -3.30 14.56
CA SER A 56 1.14 -2.55 15.80
C SER A 56 1.03 -1.03 15.61
N GLN A 57 0.03 -0.43 16.27
CA GLN A 57 0.24 0.86 16.89
C GLN A 57 1.47 0.73 17.81
N VAL A 58 2.46 1.60 17.65
CA VAL A 58 3.48 1.79 18.69
C VAL A 58 2.77 2.51 19.83
N THR A 59 2.18 1.74 20.75
CA THR A 59 1.84 2.19 22.09
C THR A 59 3.17 2.44 22.79
N GLY A 60 3.65 3.68 22.73
CA GLY A 60 4.71 4.15 23.61
C GLY A 60 4.13 4.29 25.01
N SER A 61 4.29 3.26 25.83
CA SER A 61 4.08 3.37 27.27
C SER A 61 5.26 2.71 27.99
N ASP A 62 6.10 3.60 28.54
CA ASP A 62 6.90 3.46 29.75
C ASP A 62 7.76 2.21 29.96
N GLN A 63 9.08 2.40 29.87
CA GLN A 63 9.98 1.87 30.89
C GLN A 63 11.29 2.68 30.93
N GLU A 64 11.37 3.68 31.83
CA GLU A 64 12.65 4.18 32.34
C GLU A 64 12.74 3.77 33.81
N LEU A 65 13.78 2.99 34.11
CA LEU A 65 14.13 2.40 35.42
C LEU A 65 14.90 3.40 36.29
#